data_AF-A0A2K0UUV5-F1
#
_entry.id   AF-A0A2K0UUV5-F1
#
_cell.length_a   1.000
_cell.length_b   1.000
_cell.length_c   1.000
_cell.angle_alpha   90.00
_cell.angle_beta   90.00
_cell.angle_gamma   90.00
#
_symmetry.space_group_name_H-M   'P 1'
#
loop_
_entity.id
_entity.type
_entity.pdbx_description
1 polymer ?
#
loop_
_entity_poly.entity_id
_entity_poly.type
_entity_poly.pdbx_seq_one_letter_code
_entity_poly.pdbx_strand_id
1 'polypeptide(L)'
;MDGNGSPRHIFPVSWVNSGVWPEFEFAISRICDMPNLDCLDVRFSSDCDDEVFPAALDEPSYARKRILKIISKTLRDRESRPDTSIIRELVLNFLEDAPLPKDLTDNLLQNIERLHIALVYNYDTPENLEFSPYLSGTILPSVSERLVELTIAGHCWGSIPAEFNGKGLSFPCLKTLTLGDYIILRQDQFDWILEQPSLTGLNLYRCKIATHCLVQQPDFEDWGVNLNGWKRLSEPSTNMGQPNHSPVAHTHLEPLESGWYANGLRWSGMFDRIRQNLPRLRNFVFSRYVWENYSEVRPEIPDDNLETGRYCIFEEESWGWVRYWPAEERPWLENPDCFGDAETPEGLDERTEPADRHALETLMEATRKRRDISAHS
;
A
#
# COMPACT_ATOMS: atom_id res chain seq x y z
N MET A 1 6.38 5.01 42.94
CA MET A 1 7.23 3.90 42.51
C MET A 1 6.44 3.17 41.45
N ASP A 2 6.51 3.64 40.21
CA ASP A 2 5.90 2.95 39.08
C ASP A 2 7.02 2.28 38.30
N GLY A 3 7.26 1.02 38.68
CA GLY A 3 8.17 0.12 38.00
C GLY A 3 7.46 -0.46 36.79
N ASN A 4 7.78 0.07 35.61
CA ASN A 4 7.72 -0.65 34.34
C ASN A 4 8.55 0.09 33.28
N GLY A 5 9.75 0.51 33.67
CA GLY A 5 10.73 1.04 32.73
C GLY A 5 11.35 -0.10 31.95
N SER A 6 10.77 -0.44 30.79
CA SER A 6 11.57 -1.05 29.73
C SER A 6 12.84 -0.19 29.55
N PRO A 7 14.03 -0.80 29.46
CA PRO A 7 15.26 -0.03 29.26
C PRO A 7 15.07 0.84 28.02
N ARG A 8 15.13 2.17 28.20
CA ARG A 8 15.18 3.09 27.07
C ARG A 8 16.39 2.69 26.24
N HIS A 9 16.18 2.17 25.03
CA HIS A 9 17.25 1.90 24.10
C HIS A 9 17.82 3.25 23.66
N ILE A 10 18.97 3.63 24.20
CA ILE A 10 19.67 4.86 23.82
C ILE A 10 20.60 4.49 22.67
N PHE A 11 20.35 5.04 21.48
CA PHE A 11 21.26 4.88 20.34
C PHE A 11 22.64 5.49 20.67
N PRO A 12 23.74 4.96 20.09
CA PRO A 12 25.06 5.56 20.23
C PRO A 12 25.04 7.03 19.76
N VAL A 13 25.79 7.91 20.44
CA VAL A 13 25.87 9.33 20.06
C VAL A 13 26.34 9.53 18.62
N SER A 14 27.21 8.64 18.11
CA SER A 14 27.65 8.65 16.71
C SER A 14 26.51 8.36 15.73
N TRP A 15 25.54 7.52 16.12
CA TRP A 15 24.35 7.25 15.34
C TRP A 15 23.46 8.48 15.29
N VAL A 16 23.16 9.09 16.43
CA VAL A 16 22.33 10.30 16.49
C VAL A 16 22.95 11.46 15.68
N ASN A 17 24.25 11.71 15.84
CA ASN A 17 24.90 12.88 15.24
C ASN A 17 25.28 12.69 13.76
N SER A 18 25.50 11.46 13.33
CA SER A 18 26.09 11.17 12.00
C SER A 18 25.58 9.91 11.33
N GLY A 19 24.60 9.22 11.91
CA GLY A 19 24.03 7.95 11.41
C GLY A 19 25.07 6.85 11.28
N VAL A 20 26.22 7.01 11.95
CA VAL A 20 27.33 6.06 11.92
C VAL A 20 27.31 5.24 13.19
N TRP A 21 27.20 3.93 13.04
CA TRP A 21 27.33 2.98 14.14
C TRP A 21 28.28 1.87 13.72
N PRO A 22 29.60 2.03 13.93
CA PRO A 22 30.61 1.12 13.38
C PRO A 22 30.40 -0.35 13.74
N GLU A 23 29.94 -0.64 14.96
CA GLU A 23 29.63 -2.00 15.40
C GLU A 23 28.45 -2.60 14.62
N PHE A 24 27.43 -1.79 14.32
CA PHE A 24 26.30 -2.20 13.49
C PHE A 24 26.69 -2.36 12.02
N GLU A 25 27.46 -1.43 11.46
CA GLU A 25 28.00 -1.55 10.09
C GLU A 25 28.89 -2.80 9.95
N PHE A 26 29.72 -3.07 10.98
CA PHE A 26 30.54 -4.28 11.04
C PHE A 26 29.66 -5.54 11.11
N ALA A 27 28.61 -5.54 11.93
CA ALA A 27 27.67 -6.66 12.00
C ALA A 27 27.00 -6.95 10.65
N ILE A 28 26.56 -5.91 9.93
CA ILE A 28 26.01 -6.05 8.57
C ILE A 28 27.06 -6.69 7.64
N SER A 29 28.31 -6.23 7.68
CA SER A 29 29.37 -6.78 6.82
C SER A 29 29.62 -8.29 7.00
N ARG A 30 29.27 -8.86 8.17
CA ARG A 30 29.38 -10.29 8.47
C ARG A 30 28.38 -11.17 7.71
N ILE A 31 27.38 -10.58 7.04
CA ILE A 31 26.52 -11.30 6.08
C ILE A 31 27.35 -12.03 5.03
N CYS A 32 28.50 -11.48 4.63
CA CYS A 32 29.43 -12.12 3.69
C CYS A 32 30.01 -13.44 4.20
N ASP A 33 29.94 -13.70 5.51
CA ASP A 33 30.51 -14.90 6.16
C ASP A 33 29.45 -15.98 6.44
N MET A 34 28.21 -15.79 5.99
CA MET A 34 27.09 -16.72 6.20
C MET A 34 26.79 -17.53 4.92
N PRO A 35 27.43 -18.69 4.67
CA PRO A 35 27.45 -19.32 3.34
C PRO A 35 26.08 -19.78 2.81
N ASN A 36 25.12 -20.04 3.69
CA ASN A 36 23.79 -20.56 3.33
C ASN A 36 22.65 -19.52 3.47
N LEU A 37 22.98 -18.24 3.61
CA LEU A 37 21.96 -17.19 3.72
C LEU A 37 21.22 -16.99 2.40
N ASP A 38 19.90 -17.09 2.43
CA ASP A 38 19.00 -17.02 1.27
C ASP A 38 17.97 -15.87 1.35
N CYS A 39 17.71 -15.38 2.56
CA CYS A 39 16.79 -14.27 2.85
C CYS A 39 17.48 -13.17 3.68
N LEU A 40 17.16 -11.92 3.37
CA LEU A 40 17.54 -10.75 4.15
C LEU A 40 16.29 -9.96 4.56
N ASP A 41 16.08 -9.81 5.86
CA ASP A 41 15.04 -8.96 6.44
C ASP A 41 15.65 -7.71 7.07
N VAL A 42 15.34 -6.57 6.47
CA VAL A 42 15.78 -5.24 6.89
C VAL A 42 14.58 -4.51 7.47
N ARG A 43 14.66 -4.17 8.75
CA ARG A 43 13.59 -3.46 9.46
C ARG A 43 14.10 -2.13 9.98
N PHE A 44 13.43 -1.07 9.57
CA PHE A 44 13.63 0.27 10.11
C PHE A 44 12.63 0.53 11.24
N SER A 45 12.79 1.64 11.96
CA SER A 45 11.76 2.11 12.91
C SER A 45 10.44 2.39 12.18
N SER A 46 9.30 2.21 12.84
CA SER A 46 8.02 2.72 12.31
C SER A 46 7.93 4.24 12.38
N ASP A 47 8.71 4.85 13.25
CA ASP A 47 8.73 6.29 13.49
C ASP A 47 9.65 6.95 12.45
N CYS A 48 9.02 7.74 11.56
CA CYS A 48 9.62 8.54 10.51
C CYS A 48 9.30 10.02 10.78
N ASP A 49 9.83 10.60 11.86
CA ASP A 49 9.75 12.06 11.97
C ASP A 49 10.83 12.65 12.87
N ASP A 50 11.35 13.80 12.46
CA ASP A 50 12.42 14.55 13.12
C ASP A 50 11.85 15.67 14.04
N GLU A 51 10.51 15.89 14.14
CA GLU A 51 10.02 17.15 14.76
C GLU A 51 8.86 17.12 15.79
N VAL A 52 7.96 16.13 15.87
CA VAL A 52 6.70 16.33 16.65
C VAL A 52 6.69 15.72 18.05
N PHE A 53 7.53 14.71 18.33
CA PHE A 53 7.73 14.21 19.68
C PHE A 53 9.22 13.96 19.92
N PRO A 54 9.83 14.48 21.01
CA PRO A 54 11.18 14.09 21.39
C PRO A 54 11.11 12.67 21.98
N ALA A 55 10.82 11.68 21.16
CA ALA A 55 11.02 10.30 21.49
C ALA A 55 12.52 10.03 21.37
N ALA A 56 13.10 9.34 22.35
CA ALA A 56 14.53 9.03 22.37
C ALA A 56 14.96 7.99 21.30
N LEU A 57 14.21 7.88 20.21
CA LEU A 57 14.19 6.75 19.28
C LEU A 57 14.14 7.14 17.79
N ASP A 58 14.22 8.42 17.46
CA ASP A 58 14.18 8.85 16.05
C ASP A 58 15.45 8.37 15.34
N GLU A 59 15.26 7.46 14.38
CA GLU A 59 16.32 7.10 13.44
C GLU A 59 16.62 8.34 12.59
N PRO A 60 17.87 8.81 12.51
CA PRO A 60 18.17 9.99 11.69
C PRO A 60 17.69 9.76 10.26
N SER A 61 17.02 10.74 9.65
CA SER A 61 16.47 10.66 8.28
C SER A 61 17.46 10.12 7.23
N TYR A 62 18.75 10.38 7.38
CA TYR A 62 19.78 9.90 6.46
C TYR A 62 20.36 8.50 6.78
N ALA A 63 20.02 7.91 7.93
CA ALA A 63 20.56 6.63 8.39
C ALA A 63 20.03 5.46 7.55
N ARG A 64 18.74 5.43 7.19
CA ARG A 64 18.15 4.37 6.37
C ARG A 64 18.86 4.19 5.04
N LYS A 65 19.02 5.29 4.29
CA LYS A 65 19.76 5.31 3.02
C LYS A 65 21.21 4.87 3.20
N ARG A 66 21.85 5.21 4.31
CA ARG A 66 23.22 4.76 4.62
C ARG A 66 23.27 3.26 4.87
N ILE A 67 22.35 2.71 5.66
CA ILE A 67 22.26 1.27 5.94
C ILE A 67 22.02 0.50 4.64
N LEU A 68 21.10 0.97 3.80
CA LEU A 68 20.85 0.37 2.49
C LEU A 68 22.10 0.37 1.60
N LYS A 69 22.90 1.44 1.61
CA LYS A 69 24.19 1.49 0.90
C LYS A 69 25.19 0.46 1.43
N ILE A 70 25.25 0.27 2.74
CA ILE A 70 26.14 -0.72 3.37
C ILE A 70 25.68 -2.13 2.98
N ILE A 71 24.39 -2.42 3.10
CA ILE A 71 23.79 -3.70 2.67
C ILE A 71 24.10 -3.96 1.21
N SER A 72 23.84 -3.00 0.32
CA SER A 72 24.14 -3.12 -1.10
C SER A 72 25.61 -3.44 -1.38
N LYS A 73 26.54 -2.78 -0.68
CA LYS A 73 27.97 -3.10 -0.77
C LYS A 73 28.25 -4.53 -0.28
N THR A 74 27.69 -4.91 0.87
CA THR A 74 27.84 -6.24 1.46
C THR A 74 27.30 -7.35 0.55
N LEU A 75 26.17 -7.13 -0.13
CA LEU A 75 25.63 -8.08 -1.11
C LEU A 75 26.59 -8.28 -2.29
N ARG A 76 27.16 -7.21 -2.85
CA ARG A 76 28.18 -7.31 -3.92
C ARG A 76 29.45 -8.01 -3.45
N ASP A 77 29.95 -7.66 -2.26
CA ASP A 77 31.13 -8.30 -1.68
C ASP A 77 30.89 -9.80 -1.48
N ARG A 78 29.67 -10.18 -1.07
CA ARG A 78 29.24 -11.57 -0.94
C ARG A 78 29.20 -12.29 -2.28
N GLU A 79 28.57 -11.72 -3.30
CA GLU A 79 28.49 -12.32 -4.64
C GLU A 79 29.88 -12.61 -5.25
N SER A 80 30.90 -11.85 -4.87
CA SER A 80 32.29 -12.08 -5.31
C SER A 80 32.98 -13.27 -4.65
N ARG A 81 32.39 -13.87 -3.60
CA ARG A 81 33.01 -14.95 -2.82
C ARG A 81 32.59 -16.33 -3.34
N PRO A 82 33.55 -17.28 -3.50
CA PRO A 82 33.20 -18.66 -3.76
C PRO A 82 32.41 -19.26 -2.59
N ASP A 83 31.61 -20.28 -2.87
CA ASP A 83 30.89 -21.09 -1.88
C ASP A 83 29.85 -20.32 -1.03
N THR A 84 29.30 -19.21 -1.57
CA THR A 84 28.18 -18.50 -0.95
C THR A 84 26.89 -18.69 -1.75
N SER A 85 25.78 -18.91 -1.06
CA SER A 85 24.45 -18.90 -1.65
C SER A 85 24.06 -17.49 -2.10
N ILE A 86 23.32 -17.44 -3.20
CA ILE A 86 22.64 -16.23 -3.68
C ILE A 86 21.45 -15.96 -2.77
N ILE A 87 21.36 -14.73 -2.26
CA ILE A 87 20.18 -14.24 -1.54
C ILE A 87 19.10 -13.98 -2.58
N ARG A 88 17.94 -14.61 -2.42
CA ARG A 88 16.81 -14.53 -3.37
C ARG A 88 15.59 -13.84 -2.78
N GLU A 89 15.64 -13.53 -1.49
CA GLU A 89 14.52 -12.95 -0.77
C GLU A 89 14.97 -11.71 -0.02
N LEU A 90 14.23 -10.62 -0.23
CA LEU A 90 14.45 -9.34 0.41
C LEU A 90 13.16 -8.85 1.04
N VAL A 91 13.22 -8.58 2.33
CA VAL A 91 12.14 -7.95 3.09
C VAL A 91 12.63 -6.58 3.52
N LEU A 92 11.91 -5.54 3.12
CA LEU A 92 12.12 -4.14 3.49
C LEU A 92 10.93 -3.70 4.32
N ASN A 93 11.05 -3.74 5.65
CA ASN A 93 10.02 -3.30 6.56
C ASN A 93 10.25 -1.85 6.97
N PHE A 94 9.17 -1.07 6.93
CA PHE A 94 9.18 0.36 7.21
C PHE A 94 10.16 1.11 6.30
N LEU A 95 10.13 0.79 5.00
CA LEU A 95 10.86 1.55 3.99
C LEU A 95 10.22 2.93 3.86
N GLU A 96 11.05 3.96 3.86
CA GLU A 96 10.64 5.34 3.59
C GLU A 96 10.14 5.48 2.15
N ASP A 97 9.10 6.27 1.98
CA ASP A 97 8.48 6.67 0.72
C ASP A 97 9.34 7.72 -0.02
N ALA A 98 10.64 7.44 -0.14
CA ALA A 98 11.61 8.30 -0.83
C ALA A 98 12.39 7.51 -1.92
N PRO A 99 12.57 8.07 -3.12
CA PRO A 99 13.36 7.42 -4.17
C PRO A 99 14.82 7.16 -3.76
N LEU A 100 15.29 5.94 -3.99
CA LEU A 100 16.70 5.60 -3.82
C LEU A 100 17.46 5.83 -5.14
N PRO A 101 18.78 6.15 -5.07
CA PRO A 101 19.63 6.16 -6.25
C PRO A 101 19.49 4.86 -7.05
N LYS A 102 19.45 4.97 -8.38
CA LYS A 102 19.20 3.81 -9.25
C LYS A 102 20.24 2.70 -9.07
N ASP A 103 21.52 3.07 -8.97
CA ASP A 103 22.59 2.12 -8.70
C ASP A 103 22.39 1.38 -7.38
N LEU A 104 21.94 2.07 -6.33
CA LEU A 104 21.62 1.43 -5.06
C LEU A 104 20.47 0.42 -5.22
N THR A 105 19.42 0.82 -5.93
CA THR A 105 18.23 0.01 -6.21
C THR A 105 18.58 -1.26 -6.96
N ASP A 106 19.27 -1.11 -8.10
CA ASP A 106 19.65 -2.22 -8.98
C ASP A 106 20.52 -3.26 -8.23
N ASN A 107 21.45 -2.79 -7.38
CA ASN A 107 22.31 -3.68 -6.60
C ASN A 107 21.58 -4.37 -5.45
N LEU A 108 20.61 -3.72 -4.80
CA LEU A 108 19.82 -4.33 -3.72
C LEU A 108 18.88 -5.42 -4.25
N LEU A 109 18.33 -5.20 -5.44
CA LEU A 109 17.32 -6.06 -6.04
C LEU A 109 17.92 -7.10 -7.00
N GLN A 110 19.24 -7.07 -7.18
CA GLN A 110 19.97 -8.03 -8.00
C GLN A 110 19.71 -9.46 -7.50
N ASN A 111 19.21 -10.33 -8.38
CA ASN A 111 18.90 -11.73 -8.12
C ASN A 111 17.72 -12.02 -7.18
N ILE A 112 16.97 -11.00 -6.75
CA ILE A 112 15.79 -11.18 -5.91
C ILE A 112 14.64 -11.83 -6.70
N GLU A 113 14.08 -12.88 -6.12
CA GLU A 113 12.90 -13.62 -6.61
C GLU A 113 11.68 -13.45 -5.69
N ARG A 114 11.91 -13.07 -4.42
CA ARG A 114 10.84 -12.78 -3.46
C ARG A 114 11.08 -11.40 -2.84
N LEU A 115 10.16 -10.48 -3.09
CA LEU A 115 10.29 -9.10 -2.65
C LEU A 115 9.12 -8.73 -1.76
N HIS A 116 9.41 -8.24 -0.56
CA HIS A 116 8.42 -7.83 0.41
C HIS A 116 8.73 -6.42 0.87
N ILE A 117 7.83 -5.49 0.62
CA ILE A 117 7.98 -4.08 0.95
C ILE A 117 6.81 -3.68 1.84
N ALA A 118 7.12 -3.23 3.06
CA ALA A 118 6.18 -2.52 3.91
C ALA A 118 6.58 -1.05 3.98
N LEU A 119 5.75 -0.18 3.41
CA LEU A 119 5.95 1.25 3.34
C LEU A 119 5.55 1.91 4.67
N VAL A 120 6.34 2.89 5.11
CA VAL A 120 5.84 3.92 6.02
C VAL A 120 5.27 5.01 5.14
N TYR A 121 4.00 5.38 5.35
CA TYR A 121 3.38 6.49 4.64
C TYR A 121 3.43 7.71 5.55
N ASN A 122 4.19 8.73 5.21
CA ASN A 122 4.15 10.01 5.92
C ASN A 122 3.23 10.98 5.15
N TYR A 123 2.04 11.25 5.66
CA TYR A 123 1.00 12.03 4.97
C TYR A 123 1.45 13.42 4.50
N ASP A 124 2.51 13.96 5.09
CA ASP A 124 2.86 15.38 4.95
C ASP A 124 4.07 15.65 4.03
N THR A 125 4.63 14.64 3.36
CA THR A 125 5.84 14.82 2.55
C THR A 125 5.56 14.82 1.03
N PRO A 126 6.07 15.82 0.28
CA PRO A 126 6.05 15.82 -1.19
C PRO A 126 6.73 14.58 -1.81
N GLU A 127 7.60 13.91 -1.05
CA GLU A 127 8.38 12.75 -1.47
C GLU A 127 7.49 11.55 -1.84
N ASN A 128 6.29 11.46 -1.26
CA ASN A 128 5.31 10.43 -1.57
C ASN A 128 4.86 10.45 -3.04
N LEU A 129 4.72 11.66 -3.60
CA LEU A 129 4.32 11.86 -4.99
C LEU A 129 5.39 11.33 -5.95
N GLU A 130 6.66 11.33 -5.53
CA GLU A 130 7.77 10.77 -6.32
C GLU A 130 7.92 9.26 -6.13
N PHE A 131 7.56 8.74 -4.95
CA PHE A 131 7.79 7.34 -4.62
C PHE A 131 6.87 6.38 -5.37
N SER A 132 5.58 6.68 -5.51
CA SER A 132 4.65 5.82 -6.28
C SER A 132 5.10 5.62 -7.74
N PRO A 133 5.47 6.68 -8.50
CA PRO A 133 6.12 6.53 -9.81
C PRO A 133 7.46 5.80 -9.78
N TYR A 134 8.27 5.99 -8.74
CA TYR A 134 9.54 5.29 -8.58
C TYR A 134 9.36 3.79 -8.31
N LEU A 135 8.35 3.42 -7.51
CA LEU A 135 7.98 2.03 -7.24
C LEU A 135 7.56 1.31 -8.53
N SER A 136 6.64 1.91 -9.29
CA SER A 136 6.12 1.32 -10.54
C SER A 136 7.10 1.42 -11.72
N GLY A 137 7.91 2.47 -11.78
CA GLY A 137 8.83 2.76 -12.90
C GLY A 137 10.25 2.27 -12.71
N THR A 138 10.69 1.98 -11.47
CA THR A 138 12.08 1.59 -11.16
C THR A 138 12.17 0.31 -10.34
N ILE A 139 11.62 0.28 -9.12
CA ILE A 139 11.76 -0.88 -8.22
C ILE A 139 11.16 -2.14 -8.85
N LEU A 140 9.87 -2.11 -9.17
CA LEU A 140 9.15 -3.29 -9.65
C LEU A 140 9.65 -3.80 -11.02
N PRO A 141 9.96 -2.94 -12.00
CA PRO A 141 10.59 -3.38 -13.25
C PRO A 141 11.95 -4.05 -13.07
N SER A 142 12.73 -3.69 -12.05
CA SER A 142 14.07 -4.26 -11.85
C SER A 142 14.07 -5.75 -11.48
N VAL A 143 12.96 -6.25 -10.93
CA VAL A 143 12.77 -7.65 -10.51
C VAL A 143 11.81 -8.43 -11.41
N SER A 144 11.22 -7.79 -12.43
CA SER A 144 10.02 -8.28 -13.13
C SER A 144 10.11 -9.71 -13.67
N GLU A 145 11.22 -10.02 -14.35
CA GLU A 145 11.44 -11.29 -15.06
C GLU A 145 11.56 -12.50 -14.13
N ARG A 146 11.94 -12.28 -12.86
CA ARG A 146 12.35 -13.34 -11.93
C ARG A 146 11.44 -13.44 -10.71
N LEU A 147 10.65 -12.40 -10.44
CA LEU A 147 9.81 -12.31 -9.27
C LEU A 147 8.80 -13.46 -9.24
N VAL A 148 8.88 -14.27 -8.20
CA VAL A 148 7.99 -15.40 -7.88
C VAL A 148 7.00 -14.99 -6.79
N GLU A 149 7.39 -14.11 -5.89
CA GLU A 149 6.53 -13.61 -4.81
C GLU A 149 6.72 -12.12 -4.58
N LEU A 150 5.60 -11.41 -4.45
CA LEU A 150 5.58 -9.97 -4.19
C LEU A 150 4.64 -9.67 -3.03
N THR A 151 5.11 -8.91 -2.06
CA THR A 151 4.28 -8.26 -1.05
C THR A 151 4.50 -6.76 -1.10
N ILE A 152 3.41 -6.00 -1.19
CA ILE A 152 3.43 -4.56 -0.98
C ILE A 152 2.38 -4.22 0.06
N ALA A 153 2.80 -3.69 1.19
CA ALA A 153 1.95 -3.25 2.27
C ALA A 153 2.33 -1.83 2.67
N GLY A 154 1.40 -1.09 3.28
CA GLY A 154 1.65 0.26 3.75
C GLY A 154 0.35 0.90 4.18
N HIS A 155 0.37 1.87 5.07
CA HIS A 155 -0.88 2.46 5.55
C HIS A 155 -1.60 3.22 4.41
N CYS A 156 -2.80 2.77 4.02
CA CYS A 156 -3.69 3.43 3.05
C CYS A 156 -3.02 3.84 1.72
N TRP A 157 -2.10 3.02 1.21
CA TRP A 157 -1.30 3.35 0.02
C TRP A 157 -2.03 3.10 -1.30
N GLY A 158 -1.45 3.63 -2.38
CA GLY A 158 -1.88 3.37 -3.76
C GLY A 158 -2.97 4.29 -4.30
N SER A 159 -3.36 5.28 -3.51
CA SER A 159 -4.41 6.25 -3.82
C SER A 159 -3.94 7.67 -3.46
N ILE A 160 -4.88 8.62 -3.35
CA ILE A 160 -4.62 10.02 -3.02
C ILE A 160 -3.83 10.14 -1.70
N PRO A 161 -2.79 10.99 -1.62
CA PRO A 161 -2.31 11.90 -2.67
C PRO A 161 -1.45 11.23 -3.76
N ALA A 162 -0.75 10.13 -3.44
CA ALA A 162 0.21 9.50 -4.35
C ALA A 162 -0.31 8.19 -4.98
N GLU A 163 -1.07 8.33 -6.07
CA GLU A 163 -1.62 7.19 -6.81
C GLU A 163 -0.53 6.18 -7.24
N PHE A 164 -0.78 4.89 -6.99
CA PHE A 164 -0.04 3.79 -7.61
C PHE A 164 -0.87 3.14 -8.72
N ASN A 165 -0.35 3.20 -9.96
CA ASN A 165 -0.92 2.49 -11.10
C ASN A 165 0.13 1.57 -11.73
N GLY A 166 -0.07 0.26 -11.56
CA GLY A 166 0.85 -0.77 -12.08
C GLY A 166 0.69 -1.08 -13.57
N LYS A 167 -0.05 -0.26 -14.34
CA LYS A 167 -0.28 -0.51 -15.77
C LYS A 167 1.04 -0.71 -16.53
N GLY A 168 1.14 -1.81 -17.25
CA GLY A 168 2.33 -2.19 -18.01
C GLY A 168 3.34 -3.03 -17.23
N LEU A 169 3.14 -3.24 -15.92
CA LEU A 169 3.91 -4.21 -15.15
C LEU A 169 3.54 -5.64 -15.56
N SER A 170 4.56 -6.42 -15.91
CA SER A 170 4.41 -7.82 -16.29
C SER A 170 5.40 -8.67 -15.49
N PHE A 171 4.87 -9.60 -14.71
CA PHE A 171 5.66 -10.52 -13.91
C PHE A 171 5.44 -11.96 -14.39
N PRO A 172 6.19 -12.44 -15.42
CA PRO A 172 5.94 -13.75 -16.02
C PRO A 172 6.08 -14.92 -15.05
N CYS A 173 6.85 -14.76 -13.96
CA CYS A 173 7.12 -15.81 -12.97
C CYS A 173 6.27 -15.71 -11.70
N LEU A 174 5.51 -14.64 -11.50
CA LEU A 174 4.84 -14.34 -10.23
C LEU A 174 3.77 -15.37 -9.86
N LYS A 175 3.97 -16.05 -8.73
CA LYS A 175 3.07 -17.08 -8.21
C LYS A 175 2.17 -16.56 -7.11
N THR A 176 2.67 -15.66 -6.28
CA THR A 176 1.96 -15.12 -5.12
C THR A 176 2.10 -13.60 -5.09
N LEU A 177 0.96 -12.93 -4.98
CA LEU A 177 0.89 -11.49 -4.74
C LEU A 177 0.13 -11.23 -3.45
N THR A 178 0.72 -10.43 -2.58
CA THR A 178 0.09 -9.94 -1.35
C THR A 178 0.02 -8.42 -1.37
N LEU A 179 -1.16 -7.86 -1.18
CA LEU A 179 -1.37 -6.44 -0.99
C LEU A 179 -1.94 -6.21 0.41
N GLY A 180 -1.27 -5.36 1.19
CA GLY A 180 -1.73 -4.92 2.51
C GLY A 180 -2.15 -3.46 2.45
N ASP A 181 -3.36 -3.14 2.92
CA ASP A 181 -3.87 -1.76 3.05
C ASP A 181 -3.91 -0.95 1.74
N TYR A 182 -3.98 -1.64 0.61
CA TYR A 182 -4.08 -1.02 -0.70
C TYR A 182 -5.48 -0.43 -0.92
N ILE A 183 -5.53 0.84 -1.31
CA ILE A 183 -6.77 1.55 -1.64
C ILE A 183 -6.95 1.60 -3.15
N ILE A 184 -8.06 1.05 -3.62
CA ILE A 184 -8.44 1.04 -5.03
C ILE A 184 -9.29 2.29 -5.31
N LEU A 185 -8.70 3.28 -5.97
CA LEU A 185 -9.39 4.51 -6.39
C LEU A 185 -10.16 4.30 -7.69
N ARG A 186 -9.59 3.55 -8.63
CA ARG A 186 -10.16 3.28 -9.95
C ARG A 186 -9.99 1.84 -10.36
N GLN A 187 -10.85 1.41 -11.27
CA GLN A 187 -10.81 0.04 -11.78
C GLN A 187 -9.48 -0.30 -12.48
N ASP A 188 -8.94 0.62 -13.27
CA ASP A 188 -7.71 0.43 -14.05
C ASP A 188 -6.45 0.28 -13.18
N GLN A 189 -6.45 0.83 -11.97
CA GLN A 189 -5.35 0.67 -11.01
C GLN A 189 -5.18 -0.77 -10.53
N PHE A 190 -6.24 -1.58 -10.59
CA PHE A 190 -6.21 -2.98 -10.19
C PHE A 190 -5.90 -3.93 -11.37
N ASP A 191 -6.00 -3.43 -12.61
CA ASP A 191 -5.96 -4.28 -13.81
C ASP A 191 -4.61 -4.99 -13.97
N TRP A 192 -3.51 -4.35 -13.57
CA TRP A 192 -2.19 -4.99 -13.61
C TRP A 192 -2.16 -6.29 -12.81
N ILE A 193 -2.91 -6.43 -11.72
CA ILE A 193 -2.99 -7.68 -10.94
C ILE A 193 -3.67 -8.77 -11.75
N LEU A 194 -4.75 -8.42 -12.44
CA LEU A 194 -5.57 -9.31 -13.26
C LEU A 194 -4.81 -9.77 -14.51
N GLU A 195 -3.85 -8.98 -14.96
CA GLU A 195 -3.01 -9.25 -16.14
C GLU A 195 -1.86 -10.24 -15.85
N GLN A 196 -1.66 -10.67 -14.60
CA GLN A 196 -0.54 -11.56 -14.23
C GLN A 196 -0.82 -13.03 -14.61
N PRO A 197 -0.16 -13.58 -15.65
CA PRO A 197 -0.56 -14.85 -16.26
C PRO A 197 -0.18 -16.10 -15.45
N SER A 198 0.75 -15.95 -14.51
CA SER A 198 1.34 -17.02 -13.72
C SER A 198 0.79 -17.08 -12.30
N LEU A 199 -0.06 -16.12 -11.92
CA LEU A 199 -0.54 -15.93 -10.56
C LEU A 199 -1.41 -17.10 -10.10
N THR A 200 -1.03 -17.68 -8.96
CA THR A 200 -1.72 -18.81 -8.33
C THR A 200 -2.21 -18.52 -6.92
N GLY A 201 -1.62 -17.51 -6.26
CA GLY A 201 -1.97 -16.99 -4.95
C GLY A 201 -2.20 -15.48 -5.01
N LEU A 202 -3.33 -15.01 -4.48
CA LEU A 202 -3.61 -13.59 -4.30
C LEU A 202 -4.13 -13.38 -2.88
N ASN A 203 -3.46 -12.52 -2.12
CA ASN A 203 -3.83 -12.18 -0.76
C ASN A 203 -4.09 -10.68 -0.65
N LEU A 204 -5.29 -10.32 -0.21
CA LEU A 204 -5.74 -8.94 -0.03
C LEU A 204 -6.02 -8.73 1.46
N TYR A 205 -5.12 -8.03 2.14
CA TYR A 205 -5.23 -7.70 3.57
C TYR A 205 -5.66 -6.25 3.72
N ARG A 206 -6.79 -6.02 4.39
CA ARG A 206 -7.39 -4.70 4.67
C ARG A 206 -7.44 -3.78 3.45
N CYS A 207 -7.53 -4.36 2.24
CA CYS A 207 -7.65 -3.61 1.00
C CYS A 207 -9.06 -3.00 0.92
N LYS A 208 -9.17 -1.78 0.40
CA LYS A 208 -10.43 -1.02 0.37
C LYS A 208 -10.70 -0.46 -1.02
N ILE A 209 -11.97 -0.20 -1.31
CA ILE A 209 -12.36 0.58 -2.47
C ILE A 209 -12.73 1.99 -2.01
N ALA A 210 -12.12 2.99 -2.61
CA ALA A 210 -12.53 4.37 -2.42
C ALA A 210 -13.86 4.61 -3.13
N THR A 211 -14.84 5.12 -2.38
CA THR A 211 -16.21 5.29 -2.88
C THR A 211 -16.63 6.74 -2.96
N HIS A 212 -16.13 7.58 -2.06
CA HIS A 212 -16.42 9.00 -2.01
C HIS A 212 -15.14 9.77 -1.77
N CYS A 213 -15.06 10.97 -2.35
CA CYS A 213 -13.91 11.83 -2.27
C CYS A 213 -14.38 13.28 -2.25
N LEU A 214 -13.97 14.03 -1.24
CA LEU A 214 -14.09 15.48 -1.24
C LEU A 214 -12.87 16.07 -1.95
N VAL A 215 -13.09 16.60 -3.15
CA VAL A 215 -12.05 17.31 -3.90
C VAL A 215 -11.88 18.71 -3.31
N GLN A 216 -10.67 19.02 -2.89
CA GLN A 216 -10.26 20.34 -2.39
C GLN A 216 -9.12 20.87 -3.24
N GLN A 217 -9.18 22.16 -3.58
CA GLN A 217 -8.17 22.83 -4.39
C GLN A 217 -7.40 23.82 -3.50
N PRO A 218 -6.09 24.03 -3.73
CA PRO A 218 -5.30 23.55 -4.88
C PRO A 218 -4.73 22.13 -4.75
N ASP A 219 -4.88 21.47 -3.60
CA ASP A 219 -4.13 20.24 -3.28
C ASP A 219 -4.32 19.12 -4.30
N PHE A 220 -5.54 18.91 -4.80
CA PHE A 220 -5.81 17.87 -5.80
C PHE A 220 -5.16 18.14 -7.15
N GLU A 221 -5.01 19.41 -7.53
CA GLU A 221 -4.25 19.82 -8.72
C GLU A 221 -2.75 19.55 -8.49
N ASP A 222 -2.22 19.94 -7.33
CA ASP A 222 -0.80 19.76 -6.98
C ASP A 222 -0.41 18.27 -6.88
N TRP A 223 -1.29 17.43 -6.36
CA TRP A 223 -1.10 15.97 -6.30
C TRP A 223 -1.32 15.28 -7.65
N GLY A 224 -1.88 15.97 -8.65
CA GLY A 224 -2.19 15.38 -9.95
C GLY A 224 -3.24 14.27 -9.87
N VAL A 225 -4.23 14.40 -8.99
CA VAL A 225 -5.24 13.35 -8.73
C VAL A 225 -6.04 13.05 -9.99
N ASN A 226 -6.16 11.76 -10.33
CA ASN A 226 -6.98 11.29 -11.43
C ASN A 226 -8.25 10.60 -10.92
N LEU A 227 -9.40 11.27 -11.08
CA LEU A 227 -10.73 10.74 -10.76
C LEU A 227 -11.51 10.32 -12.01
N ASN A 228 -10.85 9.89 -13.09
CA ASN A 228 -11.55 9.44 -14.29
C ASN A 228 -12.57 8.32 -13.98
N GLY A 229 -13.79 8.47 -14.47
CA GLY A 229 -14.90 7.54 -14.20
C GLY A 229 -15.67 7.80 -12.89
N TRP A 230 -15.20 8.72 -12.05
CA TRP A 230 -15.96 9.21 -10.91
C TRP A 230 -17.02 10.21 -11.37
N LYS A 231 -18.10 10.34 -10.60
CA LYS A 231 -19.18 11.29 -10.87
C LYS A 231 -19.18 12.37 -9.80
N ARG A 232 -19.16 13.63 -10.23
CA ARG A 232 -19.42 14.75 -9.33
C ARG A 232 -20.86 14.67 -8.83
N LEU A 233 -21.03 14.79 -7.52
CA LEU A 233 -22.33 14.78 -6.87
C LEU A 233 -22.91 16.20 -6.93
N SER A 234 -24.23 16.30 -7.08
CA SER A 234 -24.87 17.61 -7.15
C SER A 234 -24.72 18.32 -5.80
N GLU A 235 -24.17 19.53 -5.79
CA GLU A 235 -24.18 20.33 -4.58
C GLU A 235 -25.64 20.63 -4.18
N PRO A 236 -25.98 20.56 -2.88
CA PRO A 236 -27.27 21.07 -2.43
C PRO A 236 -27.38 22.53 -2.84
N SER A 237 -28.53 22.90 -3.42
CA SER A 237 -28.85 24.25 -3.87
C SER A 237 -29.10 25.23 -2.72
N THR A 238 -28.24 25.22 -1.70
CA THR A 238 -28.26 26.15 -0.57
C THR A 238 -26.95 26.90 -0.56
N ASN A 239 -27.07 28.18 -0.94
CA ASN A 239 -26.09 29.24 -0.72
C ASN A 239 -25.60 29.24 0.73
N MET A 240 -24.64 28.37 1.08
CA MET A 240 -23.84 28.51 2.28
C MET A 240 -22.64 29.35 1.87
N GLY A 241 -22.68 30.63 2.27
CA GLY A 241 -21.68 31.62 1.88
C GLY A 241 -20.28 31.25 2.33
N GLN A 242 -19.53 30.55 1.49
CA GLN A 242 -18.08 30.53 1.53
C GLN A 242 -17.51 31.54 0.52
N PRO A 243 -16.55 32.38 0.95
CA PRO A 243 -16.05 33.46 0.12
C PRO A 243 -15.01 32.93 -0.88
N ASN A 244 -15.21 33.27 -2.15
CA ASN A 244 -14.20 33.28 -3.22
C ASN A 244 -13.62 31.92 -3.65
N HIS A 245 -14.43 31.10 -4.33
CA HIS A 245 -13.90 30.20 -5.35
C HIS A 245 -13.59 31.01 -6.61
N SER A 246 -12.42 31.64 -6.65
CA SER A 246 -11.90 32.17 -7.91
C SER A 246 -11.48 30.99 -8.79
N PRO A 247 -11.94 30.91 -10.06
CA PRO A 247 -11.43 29.90 -10.98
C PRO A 247 -9.95 30.17 -11.24
N VAL A 248 -9.08 29.29 -10.72
CA VAL A 248 -7.68 29.22 -11.11
C VAL A 248 -7.65 28.59 -12.50
N ALA A 249 -7.05 29.30 -13.46
CA ALA A 249 -7.14 28.93 -14.86
C ALA A 249 -5.86 28.23 -15.33
N HIS A 250 -5.74 26.90 -15.25
CA HIS A 250 -4.61 26.17 -15.85
C HIS A 250 -4.98 24.79 -16.44
N THR A 251 -4.00 24.16 -17.07
CA THR A 251 -4.08 23.41 -18.35
C THR A 251 -4.15 21.88 -18.26
N HIS A 252 -4.93 21.31 -19.19
CA HIS A 252 -5.00 19.92 -19.68
C HIS A 252 -5.70 18.86 -18.79
N LEU A 253 -6.75 18.24 -19.38
CA LEU A 253 -7.88 17.53 -18.75
C LEU A 253 -8.82 18.54 -18.08
N GLU A 254 -10.14 18.36 -18.19
CA GLU A 254 -11.09 19.28 -17.54
C GLU A 254 -10.75 19.32 -16.03
N PRO A 255 -10.48 20.50 -15.45
CA PRO A 255 -9.99 20.59 -14.08
C PRO A 255 -11.03 20.00 -13.12
N LEU A 256 -10.56 19.21 -12.14
CA LEU A 256 -11.44 18.70 -11.09
C LEU A 256 -12.01 19.90 -10.30
N GLU A 257 -13.31 20.13 -10.43
CA GLU A 257 -14.00 21.13 -9.63
C GLU A 257 -14.06 20.67 -8.17
N SER A 258 -13.91 21.59 -7.22
CA SER A 258 -14.11 21.29 -5.81
C SER A 258 -15.50 20.71 -5.54
N GLY A 259 -15.59 19.86 -4.52
CA GLY A 259 -16.84 19.24 -4.08
C GLY A 259 -16.76 17.72 -4.03
N TRP A 260 -17.91 17.09 -3.79
CA TRP A 260 -17.98 15.65 -3.59
C TRP A 260 -18.06 14.87 -4.91
N TYR A 261 -17.31 13.79 -4.98
CA TYR A 261 -17.34 12.82 -6.06
C TYR A 261 -17.65 11.43 -5.52
N ALA A 262 -18.40 10.64 -6.30
CA ALA A 262 -18.66 9.23 -6.01
C ALA A 262 -18.13 8.30 -7.11
N ASN A 263 -17.73 7.11 -6.67
CA ASN A 263 -17.34 5.99 -7.50
C ASN A 263 -18.36 4.85 -7.41
N GLY A 264 -18.69 4.26 -8.55
CA GLY A 264 -19.57 3.10 -8.66
C GLY A 264 -18.89 1.75 -8.41
N LEU A 265 -17.56 1.71 -8.20
CA LEU A 265 -16.81 0.47 -8.02
C LEU A 265 -17.22 -0.26 -6.73
N ARG A 266 -17.39 -1.59 -6.81
CA ARG A 266 -17.79 -2.44 -5.67
C ARG A 266 -16.99 -3.74 -5.63
N TRP A 267 -16.85 -4.32 -4.43
CA TRP A 267 -16.10 -5.55 -4.23
C TRP A 267 -16.73 -6.74 -4.96
N SER A 268 -18.05 -6.82 -5.01
CA SER A 268 -18.78 -7.79 -5.84
C SER A 268 -18.27 -7.83 -7.28
N GLY A 269 -18.19 -6.67 -7.93
CA GLY A 269 -17.61 -6.54 -9.27
C GLY A 269 -16.12 -6.93 -9.30
N MET A 270 -15.34 -6.51 -8.32
CA MET A 270 -13.91 -6.84 -8.24
C MET A 270 -13.64 -8.34 -8.07
N PHE A 271 -14.38 -9.02 -7.19
CA PHE A 271 -14.28 -10.47 -6.99
C PHE A 271 -14.65 -11.24 -8.24
N ASP A 272 -15.69 -10.80 -8.97
CA ASP A 272 -16.02 -11.39 -10.26
C ASP A 272 -14.91 -11.21 -11.29
N ARG A 273 -14.28 -10.03 -11.35
CA ARG A 273 -13.13 -9.79 -12.24
C ARG A 273 -11.94 -10.66 -11.87
N ILE A 274 -11.61 -10.80 -10.59
CA ILE A 274 -10.56 -11.71 -10.10
C ILE A 274 -10.86 -13.14 -10.56
N ARG A 275 -12.09 -13.61 -10.34
CA ARG A 275 -12.53 -14.97 -10.70
C ARG A 275 -12.39 -15.24 -12.20
N GLN A 276 -12.75 -14.27 -13.03
CA GLN A 276 -12.77 -14.38 -14.49
C GLN A 276 -11.38 -14.26 -15.12
N ASN A 277 -10.56 -13.32 -14.65
CA ASN A 277 -9.29 -12.96 -15.29
C ASN A 277 -8.09 -13.72 -14.71
N LEU A 278 -8.22 -14.33 -13.53
CA LEU A 278 -7.17 -15.16 -12.93
C LEU A 278 -7.58 -16.65 -12.91
N PRO A 279 -7.58 -17.34 -14.06
CA PRO A 279 -8.05 -18.73 -14.17
C PRO A 279 -7.16 -19.73 -13.44
N ARG A 280 -5.90 -19.37 -13.17
CA ARG A 280 -4.92 -20.20 -12.45
C ARG A 280 -4.91 -19.98 -10.94
N LEU A 281 -5.71 -19.03 -10.44
CA LEU A 281 -5.80 -18.73 -9.02
C LEU A 281 -6.35 -19.92 -8.25
N ARG A 282 -5.56 -20.43 -7.29
CA ARG A 282 -5.87 -21.59 -6.44
C ARG A 282 -5.96 -21.21 -4.96
N ASN A 283 -5.17 -20.22 -4.56
CA ASN A 283 -5.17 -19.68 -3.21
C ASN A 283 -5.66 -18.23 -3.29
N PHE A 284 -6.70 -17.92 -2.53
CA PHE A 284 -7.22 -16.58 -2.43
C PHE A 284 -7.51 -16.28 -0.97
N VAL A 285 -7.00 -15.14 -0.49
CA VAL A 285 -7.25 -14.62 0.85
C VAL A 285 -7.79 -13.21 0.71
N PHE A 286 -8.90 -12.95 1.40
CA PHE A 286 -9.43 -11.61 1.62
C PHE A 286 -9.61 -11.48 3.13
N SER A 287 -8.86 -10.57 3.75
CA SER A 287 -8.76 -10.45 5.21
C SER A 287 -8.96 -8.99 5.61
N ARG A 288 -9.62 -8.74 6.74
CA ARG A 288 -9.75 -7.40 7.31
C ARG A 288 -8.59 -7.03 8.24
N TYR A 289 -7.75 -8.01 8.58
CA TYR A 289 -6.62 -7.81 9.47
C TYR A 289 -5.49 -7.07 8.76
N VAL A 290 -4.72 -6.33 9.56
CA VAL A 290 -3.52 -5.66 9.09
C VAL A 290 -2.50 -6.71 8.70
N TRP A 291 -1.75 -6.44 7.65
CA TRP A 291 -0.53 -7.20 7.39
C TRP A 291 0.55 -6.76 8.38
N GLU A 292 0.60 -7.39 9.56
CA GLU A 292 1.45 -6.92 10.68
C GLU A 292 2.93 -7.27 10.52
N ASN A 293 3.28 -8.45 9.97
CA ASN A 293 4.67 -8.86 9.79
C ASN A 293 4.84 -9.98 8.75
N TYR A 294 5.80 -9.82 7.83
CA TYR A 294 6.15 -10.86 6.85
C TYR A 294 6.65 -12.18 7.50
N SER A 295 7.35 -12.11 8.63
CA SER A 295 7.85 -13.33 9.31
C SER A 295 6.78 -14.08 10.11
N GLU A 296 5.59 -13.53 10.26
CA GLU A 296 4.48 -14.11 11.02
C GLU A 296 3.29 -14.44 10.12
N VAL A 297 3.52 -14.91 8.89
CA VAL A 297 2.42 -15.47 8.07
C VAL A 297 1.84 -16.68 8.78
N ARG A 298 0.85 -16.45 9.63
CA ARG A 298 0.00 -17.51 10.15
C ARG A 298 -0.78 -18.06 8.97
N PRO A 299 -1.01 -19.37 8.88
CA PRO A 299 -2.04 -19.89 7.99
C PRO A 299 -3.38 -19.32 8.46
N GLU A 300 -3.75 -18.16 7.92
CA GLU A 300 -5.00 -17.50 8.30
C GLU A 300 -6.17 -18.35 7.84
N ILE A 301 -7.06 -18.59 8.79
CA ILE A 301 -8.41 -19.05 8.52
C ILE A 301 -9.05 -17.90 7.72
N PRO A 302 -9.61 -18.15 6.53
CA PRO A 302 -10.34 -17.12 5.80
C PRO A 302 -11.33 -16.42 6.73
N ASP A 303 -11.23 -15.10 6.85
CA ASP A 303 -12.20 -14.35 7.63
C ASP A 303 -13.50 -14.30 6.83
N ASP A 304 -14.51 -15.04 7.28
CA ASP A 304 -15.85 -15.01 6.67
C ASP A 304 -16.59 -13.70 7.00
N ASN A 305 -16.00 -12.81 7.82
CA ASN A 305 -16.63 -11.56 8.20
C ASN A 305 -16.27 -10.40 7.26
N LEU A 306 -17.22 -10.08 6.38
CA LEU A 306 -17.20 -8.92 5.50
C LEU A 306 -17.86 -7.66 6.10
N GLU A 307 -18.38 -7.69 7.33
CA GLU A 307 -19.40 -6.73 7.81
C GLU A 307 -18.98 -5.25 7.75
N THR A 308 -17.70 -4.92 7.95
CA THR A 308 -17.28 -3.50 7.93
C THR A 308 -15.91 -3.30 7.30
N GLY A 309 -15.74 -2.15 6.67
CA GLY A 309 -14.42 -1.64 6.34
C GLY A 309 -13.87 -2.01 4.96
N ARG A 310 -14.75 -2.45 4.07
CA ARG A 310 -14.43 -2.74 2.66
C ARG A 310 -14.32 -1.47 1.82
N TYR A 311 -14.95 -0.40 2.28
CA TYR A 311 -15.03 0.88 1.60
C TYR A 311 -14.44 1.99 2.45
N CYS A 312 -13.91 3.01 1.79
CA CYS A 312 -13.38 4.22 2.43
C CYS A 312 -13.81 5.48 1.69
N ILE A 313 -13.66 6.60 2.39
CA ILE A 313 -13.87 7.96 1.88
C ILE A 313 -12.58 8.77 2.06
N PHE A 314 -12.36 9.72 1.17
CA PHE A 314 -11.31 10.72 1.32
C PHE A 314 -11.92 12.07 1.67
N GLU A 315 -11.57 12.61 2.84
CA GLU A 315 -12.02 13.90 3.36
C GLU A 315 -10.96 14.44 4.32
N GLU A 316 -10.81 15.76 4.40
CA GLU A 316 -9.85 16.40 5.33
C GLU A 316 -8.43 15.79 5.18
N GLU A 317 -7.97 15.67 3.92
CA GLU A 317 -6.63 15.19 3.56
C GLU A 317 -6.31 13.74 4.02
N SER A 318 -7.33 12.96 4.41
CA SER A 318 -7.12 11.63 4.99
C SER A 318 -8.13 10.59 4.49
N TRP A 319 -7.68 9.32 4.50
CA TRP A 319 -8.54 8.17 4.22
C TRP A 319 -9.28 7.76 5.50
N GLY A 320 -10.56 8.07 5.54
CA GLY A 320 -11.46 7.65 6.60
C GLY A 320 -12.16 6.33 6.29
N TRP A 321 -12.53 5.61 7.34
CA TRP A 321 -13.65 4.67 7.22
C TRP A 321 -14.90 5.48 6.85
N VAL A 322 -15.85 4.81 6.21
CA VAL A 322 -17.21 5.33 6.09
C VAL A 322 -17.80 5.46 7.51
N ARG A 323 -17.55 6.57 8.21
CA ARG A 323 -18.04 6.83 9.56
C ARG A 323 -19.22 7.80 9.52
N TYR A 324 -20.25 7.41 10.25
CA TYR A 324 -21.27 8.29 10.78
C TYR A 324 -20.63 9.37 11.66
N TRP A 325 -20.85 10.63 11.31
CA TRP A 325 -21.03 11.68 12.30
C TRP A 325 -22.52 12.05 12.29
N PRO A 326 -23.25 11.95 13.41
CA PRO A 326 -24.59 12.53 13.48
C PRO A 326 -24.52 13.98 13.03
N ALA A 327 -25.48 14.43 12.21
CA ALA A 327 -25.57 15.83 11.77
C ALA A 327 -25.54 16.85 12.93
N GLU A 328 -25.89 16.40 14.14
CA GLU A 328 -25.85 17.20 15.38
C GLU A 328 -24.42 17.62 15.80
N GLU A 329 -23.38 16.92 15.36
CA GLU A 329 -21.97 17.20 15.71
C GLU A 329 -21.20 17.94 14.58
N ARG A 330 -21.80 18.11 13.40
CA ARG A 330 -21.29 18.96 12.31
C ARG A 330 -22.43 19.89 11.82
N PRO A 331 -22.66 21.05 12.46
CA PRO A 331 -23.75 21.98 12.10
C PRO A 331 -23.60 22.64 10.70
N TRP A 332 -22.59 22.29 9.92
CA TRP A 332 -22.41 22.70 8.52
C TRP A 332 -22.83 21.61 7.52
N LEU A 333 -23.07 20.38 8.00
CA LEU A 333 -23.73 19.27 7.28
C LEU A 333 -25.22 19.25 7.66
N GLU A 334 -25.89 20.40 7.60
CA GLU A 334 -27.32 20.53 7.93
C GLU A 334 -28.27 19.86 6.92
N ASN A 335 -27.74 19.13 5.93
CA ASN A 335 -28.56 18.49 4.91
C ASN A 335 -28.06 17.06 4.61
N PRO A 336 -28.46 16.05 5.41
CA PRO A 336 -28.24 14.64 5.04
C PRO A 336 -28.92 14.26 3.71
N ASP A 337 -29.85 15.10 3.21
CA ASP A 337 -30.55 14.95 1.93
C ASP A 337 -29.70 15.34 0.69
N CYS A 338 -28.41 15.69 0.83
CA CYS A 338 -27.55 16.04 -0.32
C CYS A 338 -27.27 14.87 -1.26
N PHE A 339 -27.36 13.66 -0.74
CA PHE A 339 -27.16 12.45 -1.50
C PHE A 339 -28.52 11.76 -1.59
N GLY A 340 -28.97 11.37 -2.79
CA GLY A 340 -30.09 10.43 -2.85
C GLY A 340 -29.73 9.15 -2.08
N ASP A 341 -30.70 8.44 -1.50
CA ASP A 341 -30.47 7.25 -0.66
C ASP A 341 -29.52 6.19 -1.27
N ALA A 342 -29.37 6.17 -2.60
CA ALA A 342 -28.49 5.26 -3.34
C ALA A 342 -27.03 5.76 -3.50
N GLU A 343 -26.78 7.06 -3.27
CA GLU A 343 -25.51 7.75 -3.47
C GLU A 343 -24.88 8.22 -2.14
N THR A 344 -25.52 7.91 -1.01
CA THR A 344 -24.95 8.19 0.31
C THR A 344 -23.79 7.21 0.61
N PRO A 345 -22.68 7.69 1.19
CA PRO A 345 -21.68 6.81 1.78
C PRO A 345 -22.28 6.01 2.96
N GLU A 346 -23.22 6.60 3.70
CA GLU A 346 -23.92 5.96 4.82
C GLU A 346 -24.57 4.64 4.40
N GLY A 347 -24.44 3.59 5.22
CA GLY A 347 -25.11 2.31 4.98
C GLY A 347 -24.56 1.52 3.80
N LEU A 348 -23.48 1.98 3.14
CA LEU A 348 -22.98 1.39 1.91
C LEU A 348 -22.49 -0.04 2.15
N ASP A 349 -21.74 -0.25 3.24
CA ASP A 349 -21.27 -1.58 3.64
C ASP A 349 -22.48 -2.53 3.80
N GLU A 350 -23.53 -2.13 4.52
CA GLU A 350 -24.72 -2.95 4.73
C GLU A 350 -25.50 -3.21 3.43
N ARG A 351 -25.62 -2.19 2.56
CA ARG A 351 -26.35 -2.32 1.29
C ARG A 351 -25.65 -3.25 0.30
N THR A 352 -24.32 -3.27 0.27
CA THR A 352 -23.57 -4.10 -0.69
C THR A 352 -23.16 -5.45 -0.12
N GLU A 353 -23.25 -5.64 1.20
CA GLU A 353 -22.87 -6.86 1.89
C GLU A 353 -23.38 -8.14 1.23
N PRO A 354 -24.68 -8.27 0.86
CA PRO A 354 -25.17 -9.52 0.29
C PRO A 354 -24.55 -9.82 -1.08
N ALA A 355 -24.35 -8.79 -1.90
CA ALA A 355 -23.76 -8.93 -3.24
C ALA A 355 -22.25 -9.23 -3.15
N ASP A 356 -21.54 -8.52 -2.28
CA ASP A 356 -20.10 -8.69 -2.08
C ASP A 356 -19.80 -10.07 -1.48
N ARG A 357 -20.58 -10.52 -0.50
CA ARG A 357 -20.47 -11.87 0.07
C ARG A 357 -20.70 -12.94 -0.96
N HIS A 358 -21.79 -12.84 -1.72
CA HIS A 358 -22.10 -13.83 -2.74
C HIS A 358 -20.99 -13.97 -3.79
N ALA A 359 -20.43 -12.84 -4.24
CA ALA A 359 -19.33 -12.82 -5.19
C ALA A 359 -18.03 -13.39 -4.58
N LEU A 360 -17.72 -13.05 -3.32
CA LEU A 360 -16.57 -13.60 -2.59
C LEU A 360 -16.67 -15.13 -2.45
N GLU A 361 -17.80 -15.63 -1.97
CA GLU A 361 -18.04 -17.07 -1.81
C GLU A 361 -17.92 -17.81 -3.14
N THR A 362 -18.45 -17.22 -4.21
CA THR A 362 -18.34 -17.77 -5.57
C THR A 362 -16.89 -17.83 -6.05
N LEU A 363 -16.08 -16.80 -5.77
CA LEU A 363 -14.65 -16.78 -6.05
C LEU A 363 -13.90 -17.84 -5.22
N MET A 364 -14.15 -17.91 -3.92
CA MET A 364 -13.53 -18.88 -3.02
C MET A 364 -13.85 -20.33 -3.40
N GLU A 365 -15.08 -20.60 -3.81
CA GLU A 365 -15.46 -21.92 -4.30
C GLU A 365 -14.77 -22.26 -5.63
N ALA A 366 -14.64 -21.28 -6.54
CA ALA A 366 -13.91 -21.47 -7.78
C ALA A 366 -12.42 -21.79 -7.54
N THR A 367 -11.76 -21.11 -6.59
CA THR A 367 -10.35 -21.36 -6.26
C THR A 367 -10.16 -22.71 -5.54
N ARG A 368 -11.08 -23.10 -4.64
CA ARG A 368 -11.12 -24.44 -4.03
C ARG A 368 -11.18 -25.55 -5.08
N LYS A 369 -12.13 -25.48 -6.02
CA LYS A 369 -12.25 -26.46 -7.11
C LYS A 369 -10.97 -26.60 -7.94
N ARG A 370 -10.32 -25.48 -8.26
CA ARG A 370 -9.06 -25.47 -9.02
C ARG A 370 -7.91 -26.14 -8.26
N ARG A 371 -7.85 -25.96 -6.95
CA ARG A 371 -6.87 -26.62 -6.07
C ARG A 371 -7.09 -28.14 -6.04
N ASP A 372 -8.33 -28.59 -5.92
CA ASP A 372 -8.66 -30.02 -5.85
C ASP A 372 -8.33 -30.75 -7.16
N ILE A 373 -8.62 -30.15 -8.32
CA ILE A 373 -8.26 -30.71 -9.64
C ILE A 373 -6.74 -30.91 -9.75
N SER A 374 -5.97 -29.95 -9.25
CA SER A 374 -4.51 -29.97 -9.34
C SER A 374 -3.84 -30.98 -8.40
N ALA A 375 -4.55 -31.43 -7.35
CA ALA A 375 -4.06 -32.46 -6.44
C ALA A 375 -4.23 -33.89 -7.00
N HIS A 376 -5.06 -34.06 -8.03
CA HIS A 376 -5.36 -35.35 -8.67
C HIS A 376 -4.71 -35.52 -10.06
N SER A 377 -3.97 -34.51 -10.51
CA SER A 377 -3.17 -34.49 -11.75
C SER A 377 -1.68 -34.55 -11.43
#